data_AF-A0A933ZGV3-F1
#
_entry.id   AF-A0A933ZGV3-F1
#
_cell.length_a   1.000
_cell.length_b   1.000
_cell.length_c   1.000
_cell.angle_alpha   90.00
_cell.angle_beta   90.00
_cell.angle_gamma   90.00
#
_symmetry.space_group_name_H-M   'P 1'
#
loop_
_entity.id
_entity.type
_entity.pdbx_description
1 polymer ?
#
loop_
_entity_poly.entity_id
_entity_poly.type
_entity_poly.pdbx_seq_one_letter_code
_entity_poly.pdbx_strand_id
1 'polypeptide(L)'
;MADLNVLQSAGSWFPGRVSVVHSDSVSGECQGVAVTVSFPNHGCGSTPDPWTEVAAQTDPRGVVLELRPQTFDESNLESRGLVRDLKTGDLHFDETYVVEGAPSDIVLQWLDADLRSQLLGAGAPVVCLSARAILCKKPGWIHDTASLGRLVLVAAALAANLPLATQRANQASAGPGYRGGQAPPPGLDQARASDMADLSATKDRRDADAAKRVVKIGVAVVVSLIITVLGWILVSGGIAAFFHFTAGE
;
A
#
# COMPACT_ATOMS: atom_id res chain seq x y z
N MET A 1 14.39 -10.62 13.99
CA MET A 1 15.48 -10.49 13.00
C MET A 1 15.06 -11.26 11.77
N ALA A 2 15.27 -10.68 10.58
CA ALA A 2 15.10 -11.41 9.33
C ALA A 2 16.04 -12.62 9.33
N ASP A 3 15.53 -13.76 8.88
CA ASP A 3 16.31 -15.00 8.85
C ASP A 3 17.36 -14.89 7.71
N LEU A 4 18.64 -14.82 8.10
CA LEU A 4 19.78 -14.78 7.18
C LEU A 4 19.75 -15.92 6.16
N ASN A 5 19.14 -17.06 6.49
CA ASN A 5 19.00 -18.19 5.57
C ASN A 5 18.08 -17.86 4.38
N VAL A 6 17.04 -17.05 4.59
CA VAL A 6 16.14 -16.58 3.52
C VAL A 6 16.92 -15.67 2.57
N LEU A 7 17.75 -14.79 3.11
CA LEU A 7 18.61 -13.91 2.30
C LEU A 7 19.68 -14.69 1.52
N GLN A 8 20.21 -15.77 2.09
CA GLN A 8 21.18 -16.65 1.41
C GLN A 8 20.53 -17.48 0.30
N SER A 9 19.26 -17.83 0.43
CA SER A 9 18.48 -18.48 -0.63
C SER A 9 18.08 -17.55 -1.78
N ALA A 10 18.33 -16.25 -1.66
CA ALA A 10 17.91 -15.24 -2.64
C ALA A 10 18.48 -15.46 -4.05
N GLY A 11 19.57 -16.21 -4.18
CA GLY A 11 20.13 -16.61 -5.48
C GLY A 11 19.15 -17.38 -6.38
N SER A 12 18.08 -17.98 -5.84
CA SER A 12 17.04 -18.62 -6.65
C SER A 12 16.07 -17.63 -7.32
N TRP A 13 15.95 -16.40 -6.83
CA TRP A 13 15.05 -15.37 -7.38
C TRP A 13 15.79 -14.33 -8.21
N PHE A 14 17.07 -14.15 -7.94
CA PHE A 14 17.96 -13.28 -8.68
C PHE A 14 18.88 -14.12 -9.56
N PRO A 15 18.56 -14.34 -10.85
CA PRO A 15 19.46 -15.02 -11.76
C PRO A 15 20.77 -14.24 -12.00
N GLY A 16 20.84 -12.98 -11.55
CA GLY A 16 21.99 -12.09 -11.67
C GLY A 16 22.77 -11.88 -10.37
N ARG A 17 23.43 -10.72 -10.28
CA ARG A 17 24.30 -10.36 -9.15
C ARG A 17 23.47 -9.97 -7.93
N VAL A 18 23.60 -10.70 -6.83
CA VAL A 18 23.01 -10.35 -5.54
C VAL A 18 24.02 -9.54 -4.73
N SER A 19 23.60 -8.40 -4.19
CA SER A 19 24.38 -7.61 -3.24
C SER A 19 23.59 -7.44 -1.94
N VAL A 20 24.16 -7.91 -0.83
CA VAL A 20 23.63 -7.59 0.50
C VAL A 20 23.94 -6.13 0.78
N VAL A 21 22.91 -5.31 0.99
CA VAL A 21 23.06 -3.87 1.21
C VAL A 21 23.14 -3.55 2.70
N HIS A 22 22.32 -4.21 3.52
CA HIS A 22 22.32 -4.08 4.97
C HIS A 22 21.89 -5.39 5.65
N SER A 23 21.95 -5.46 6.98
CA SER A 23 21.54 -6.64 7.75
C SER A 23 20.06 -7.05 7.58
N ASP A 24 19.23 -6.15 7.05
CA ASP A 24 17.80 -6.30 6.85
C ASP A 24 17.36 -6.08 5.38
N SER A 25 18.31 -5.95 4.45
CA SER A 25 18.01 -5.68 3.05
C SER A 25 18.98 -6.33 2.07
N VAL A 26 18.42 -6.84 0.97
CA VAL A 26 19.14 -7.47 -0.13
C VAL A 26 18.66 -6.88 -1.44
N SER A 27 19.62 -6.53 -2.30
CA SER A 27 19.35 -6.05 -3.65
C SER A 27 19.86 -7.04 -4.69
N GLY A 28 19.20 -7.07 -5.82
CA GLY A 28 19.58 -7.89 -6.96
C GLY A 28 18.84 -7.47 -8.22
N GLU A 29 18.91 -8.30 -9.25
CA GLU A 29 18.21 -8.07 -10.52
C GLU A 29 17.27 -9.23 -10.81
N CYS A 30 16.01 -8.91 -11.10
CA CYS A 30 14.97 -9.86 -11.46
C CYS A 30 14.31 -9.39 -12.75
N GLN A 31 14.33 -10.23 -13.80
CA GLN A 31 13.75 -9.92 -15.12
C GLN A 31 14.25 -8.59 -15.74
N GLY A 32 15.54 -8.26 -15.55
CA GLY A 32 16.09 -6.99 -16.05
C GLY A 32 15.79 -5.77 -15.17
N VAL A 33 15.09 -5.95 -14.05
CA VAL A 33 14.72 -4.89 -13.12
C VAL A 33 15.56 -4.99 -11.85
N ALA A 34 16.16 -3.88 -11.43
CA ALA A 34 16.81 -3.79 -10.13
C ALA A 34 15.77 -3.82 -9.02
N VAL A 35 15.88 -4.79 -8.11
CA VAL A 35 14.94 -5.00 -7.01
C VAL A 35 15.68 -4.99 -5.68
N THR A 36 15.07 -4.40 -4.66
CA THR A 36 15.53 -4.44 -3.28
C THR A 36 14.44 -5.01 -2.39
N VAL A 37 14.78 -6.04 -1.63
CA VAL A 37 13.94 -6.62 -0.60
C VAL A 37 14.42 -6.06 0.75
N SER A 38 13.50 -5.60 1.58
CA SER A 38 13.79 -5.16 2.94
C SER A 38 12.76 -5.69 3.93
N PHE A 39 13.16 -5.77 5.20
CA PHE A 39 12.33 -6.25 6.30
C PHE A 39 12.12 -5.18 7.39
N PRO A 40 11.55 -4.01 7.05
CA PRO A 40 11.40 -2.93 8.01
C PRO A 40 10.36 -3.26 9.08
N ASN A 41 10.41 -2.47 10.15
CA ASN A 41 9.33 -2.34 11.10
C ASN A 41 8.63 -1.00 10.87
N HIS A 42 7.31 -1.00 10.74
CA HIS A 42 6.48 0.21 10.65
C HIS A 42 5.87 0.55 12.02
N GLY A 43 5.46 1.80 12.16
CA GLY A 43 4.83 2.34 13.38
C GLY A 43 5.80 3.06 14.32
N CYS A 44 5.24 3.91 15.18
CA CYS A 44 5.94 4.58 16.26
C CYS A 44 5.34 4.15 17.60
N GLY A 45 6.15 3.57 18.50
CA GLY A 45 5.68 3.15 19.82
C GLY A 45 6.32 1.85 20.32
N SER A 46 5.66 1.23 21.30
CA SER A 46 6.17 0.06 22.04
C SER A 46 6.13 -1.26 21.26
N THR A 47 5.37 -1.32 20.15
CA THR A 47 5.20 -2.53 19.35
C THR A 47 5.42 -2.19 17.87
N PRO A 48 6.65 -2.36 17.35
CA PRO A 48 6.91 -2.23 15.92
C PRO A 48 6.16 -3.31 15.14
N ASP A 49 5.43 -2.92 14.10
CA ASP A 49 4.76 -3.86 13.20
C ASP A 49 5.77 -4.34 12.15
N PRO A 50 6.07 -5.65 12.03
CA PRO A 50 6.99 -6.15 11.02
C PRO A 50 6.36 -6.12 9.63
N TRP A 51 7.16 -5.79 8.61
CA TRP A 51 6.74 -5.80 7.21
C TRP A 51 7.81 -6.40 6.31
N THR A 52 7.37 -6.94 5.18
CA THR A 52 8.22 -7.29 4.05
C THR A 52 7.95 -6.30 2.93
N GLU A 53 8.98 -5.62 2.45
CA GLU A 53 8.88 -4.67 1.34
C GLU A 53 9.78 -5.11 0.18
N VAL A 54 9.27 -4.99 -1.04
CA VAL A 54 10.00 -5.21 -2.28
C VAL A 54 9.89 -3.96 -3.12
N ALA A 55 11.02 -3.28 -3.32
CA ALA A 55 11.15 -2.11 -4.16
C ALA A 55 11.74 -2.50 -5.52
N ALA A 56 10.95 -2.37 -6.58
CA ALA A 56 11.39 -2.60 -7.95
C ALA A 56 11.60 -1.26 -8.66
N GLN A 57 12.81 -1.00 -9.15
CA GLN A 57 13.17 0.28 -9.76
C GLN A 57 12.44 0.48 -11.09
N THR A 58 11.83 1.65 -11.23
CA THR A 58 11.20 2.12 -12.47
C THR A 58 11.02 3.64 -12.39
N ASP A 59 10.60 4.26 -13.47
CA ASP A 59 10.21 5.67 -13.49
C ASP A 59 8.68 5.79 -13.51
N PRO A 60 8.02 5.91 -12.35
CA PRO A 60 6.56 5.97 -12.30
C PRO A 60 6.00 7.38 -12.54
N ARG A 61 6.82 8.35 -12.98
CA ARG A 61 6.35 9.72 -13.21
C ARG A 61 5.16 9.74 -14.17
N GLY A 62 4.14 10.50 -13.80
CA GLY A 62 2.90 10.62 -14.57
C GLY A 62 1.90 9.51 -14.32
N VAL A 63 2.15 8.63 -13.35
CA VAL A 63 1.20 7.64 -12.84
C VAL A 63 1.21 7.66 -11.31
N VAL A 64 0.03 7.52 -10.72
CA VAL A 64 -0.19 7.27 -9.31
C VAL A 64 -0.97 5.98 -9.18
N LEU A 65 -0.55 5.11 -8.27
CA LEU A 65 -1.24 3.86 -7.98
C LEU A 65 -1.10 3.55 -6.49
N GLU A 66 -2.22 3.18 -5.90
CA GLU A 66 -2.31 2.51 -4.62
C GLU A 66 -3.24 1.31 -4.82
N LEU A 67 -2.68 0.11 -4.76
CA LEU A 67 -3.43 -1.14 -4.76
C LEU A 67 -3.38 -1.69 -3.34
N ARG A 68 -4.52 -2.06 -2.76
CA ARG A 68 -4.55 -2.63 -1.41
C ARG A 68 -5.65 -3.68 -1.28
N PRO A 69 -5.46 -4.70 -0.43
CA PRO A 69 -6.48 -5.72 -0.20
C PRO A 69 -7.78 -5.10 0.28
N GLN A 70 -8.90 -5.60 -0.19
CA GLN A 70 -10.21 -5.11 0.21
C GLN A 70 -10.49 -5.48 1.67
N THR A 71 -10.72 -4.48 2.50
CA THR A 71 -11.15 -4.62 3.90
C THR A 71 -12.62 -4.24 4.06
N PHE A 72 -13.24 -4.70 5.15
CA PHE A 72 -14.66 -4.40 5.43
C PHE A 72 -14.96 -2.89 5.49
N ASP A 73 -14.02 -2.08 6.01
CA ASP A 73 -14.18 -0.61 6.13
C ASP A 73 -14.18 0.10 4.77
N GLU A 74 -13.72 -0.54 3.69
CA GLU A 74 -13.59 0.14 2.40
C GLU A 74 -14.92 0.39 1.72
N SER A 75 -15.89 -0.52 1.89
CA SER A 75 -17.27 -0.30 1.45
C SER A 75 -17.86 0.98 2.06
N ASN A 76 -17.52 1.27 3.31
CA ASN A 76 -17.93 2.48 4.01
C ASN A 76 -17.18 3.72 3.46
N LEU A 77 -15.88 3.62 3.19
CA LEU A 77 -15.12 4.71 2.58
C LEU A 77 -15.62 5.05 1.16
N GLU A 78 -15.96 4.03 0.37
CA GLU A 78 -16.52 4.17 -0.97
C GLU A 78 -17.88 4.89 -0.93
N SER A 79 -18.79 4.46 -0.03
CA SER A 79 -20.10 5.12 0.13
C SER A 79 -20.01 6.60 0.54
N ARG A 80 -18.89 7.00 1.15
CA ARG A 80 -18.60 8.39 1.54
C ARG A 80 -17.86 9.18 0.46
N GLY A 81 -17.56 8.57 -0.68
CA GLY A 81 -16.80 9.17 -1.77
C GLY A 81 -15.34 9.49 -1.40
N LEU A 82 -14.76 8.75 -0.45
CA LEU A 82 -13.39 8.92 0.03
C LEU A 82 -12.39 7.96 -0.63
N VAL A 83 -12.89 7.04 -1.44
CA VAL A 83 -12.12 6.07 -2.22
C VAL A 83 -12.70 6.05 -3.62
N ARG A 84 -11.83 6.10 -4.62
CA ARG A 84 -12.21 5.93 -6.03
C ARG A 84 -11.64 4.62 -6.53
N ASP A 85 -12.45 3.57 -6.42
CA ASP A 85 -12.04 2.24 -6.84
C ASP A 85 -12.20 2.08 -8.37
N LEU A 86 -11.08 1.79 -9.03
CA LEU A 86 -11.00 1.60 -10.48
C LEU A 86 -11.23 0.12 -10.80
N LYS A 87 -12.40 -0.19 -11.36
CA LYS A 87 -12.77 -1.57 -11.71
C LYS A 87 -12.03 -2.07 -12.95
N THR A 88 -11.38 -3.22 -12.82
CA THR A 88 -10.61 -3.86 -13.88
C THR A 88 -11.49 -4.70 -14.82
N GLY A 89 -12.70 -5.05 -14.37
CA GLY A 89 -13.63 -5.94 -15.08
C GLY A 89 -13.41 -7.42 -14.76
N ASP A 90 -12.45 -7.74 -13.91
CA ASP A 90 -12.20 -9.06 -13.36
C ASP A 90 -12.80 -9.15 -11.96
N LEU A 91 -13.94 -9.81 -11.83
CA LEU A 91 -14.71 -9.83 -10.58
C LEU A 91 -13.89 -10.35 -9.39
N HIS A 92 -13.09 -11.40 -9.58
CA HIS A 92 -12.33 -11.98 -8.48
C HIS A 92 -11.23 -11.02 -8.00
N PHE A 93 -10.59 -10.32 -8.93
CA PHE A 93 -9.62 -9.29 -8.60
C PHE A 93 -10.29 -8.08 -7.94
N ASP A 94 -11.39 -7.59 -8.50
CA ASP A 94 -12.14 -6.41 -8.05
C ASP A 94 -12.86 -6.62 -6.69
N GLU A 95 -13.04 -7.87 -6.24
CA GLU A 95 -13.51 -8.25 -4.88
C GLU A 95 -12.36 -8.46 -3.88
N THR A 96 -11.14 -8.66 -4.38
CA THR A 96 -9.96 -8.90 -3.53
C THR A 96 -9.20 -7.60 -3.29
N TYR A 97 -9.28 -6.66 -4.22
CA TYR A 97 -8.48 -5.45 -4.25
C TYR A 97 -9.34 -4.21 -4.44
N VAL A 98 -8.91 -3.13 -3.81
CA VAL A 98 -9.26 -1.78 -4.23
C VAL A 98 -8.10 -1.15 -4.98
N VAL A 99 -8.40 -0.60 -6.14
CA VAL A 99 -7.46 0.00 -7.08
C VAL A 99 -7.67 1.51 -7.11
N GLU A 100 -6.78 2.27 -6.51
CA GLU A 100 -6.81 3.72 -6.58
C GLU A 100 -5.64 4.21 -7.43
N GLY A 101 -5.92 4.45 -8.71
CA GLY A 101 -4.88 4.86 -9.65
C GLY A 101 -5.35 5.85 -10.70
N ALA A 102 -4.41 6.65 -11.18
CA ALA A 102 -4.58 7.61 -12.27
C ALA A 102 -3.24 7.77 -13.02
N PRO A 103 -3.24 8.02 -14.33
CA PRO A 103 -4.39 8.02 -15.22
C PRO A 103 -5.04 6.64 -15.35
N SER A 104 -6.36 6.62 -15.32
CA SER A 104 -7.15 5.38 -15.25
C SER A 104 -6.90 4.47 -16.47
N ASP A 105 -6.74 5.06 -17.66
CA ASP A 105 -6.45 4.33 -18.90
C ASP A 105 -5.09 3.61 -18.85
N ILE A 106 -4.07 4.25 -18.29
CA ILE A 106 -2.74 3.63 -18.10
C ILE A 106 -2.83 2.52 -17.05
N VAL A 107 -3.48 2.78 -15.92
CA VAL A 107 -3.58 1.81 -14.82
C VAL A 107 -4.34 0.55 -15.25
N LEU A 108 -5.44 0.68 -15.99
CA LEU A 108 -6.20 -0.47 -16.50
C LEU A 108 -5.41 -1.30 -17.51
N GLN A 109 -4.58 -0.66 -18.35
CA GLN A 109 -3.69 -1.38 -19.26
C GLN A 109 -2.48 -1.99 -18.56
N TRP A 110 -2.08 -1.40 -17.44
CA TRP A 110 -0.98 -1.88 -16.64
C TRP A 110 -1.37 -3.10 -15.81
N LEU A 111 -2.55 -3.08 -15.19
CA LEU A 111 -3.10 -4.20 -14.45
C LEU A 111 -3.82 -5.18 -15.39
N ASP A 112 -3.08 -5.74 -16.34
CA ASP A 112 -3.61 -6.75 -17.26
C ASP A 112 -3.93 -8.09 -16.55
N ALA A 113 -4.55 -9.02 -17.27
CA ALA A 113 -5.01 -10.29 -16.70
C ALA A 113 -3.88 -11.13 -16.07
N ASP A 114 -2.67 -11.07 -16.64
CA ASP A 114 -1.53 -11.82 -16.14
C ASP A 114 -1.02 -11.20 -14.82
N LEU A 115 -0.84 -9.88 -14.80
CA LEU A 115 -0.42 -9.18 -13.58
C LEU A 115 -1.46 -9.31 -12.45
N ARG A 116 -2.75 -9.25 -12.76
CA ARG A 116 -3.81 -9.50 -11.78
C ARG A 116 -3.73 -10.90 -11.19
N SER A 117 -3.51 -11.93 -12.01
CA SER A 117 -3.31 -13.30 -11.54
C SER A 117 -2.07 -13.42 -10.64
N GLN A 118 -0.95 -12.81 -11.03
CA GLN A 118 0.28 -12.80 -10.23
C GLN A 118 0.10 -12.11 -8.88
N LEU A 119 -0.61 -10.98 -8.85
CA LEU A 119 -0.94 -10.23 -7.62
C LEU A 119 -1.78 -11.07 -6.65
N LEU A 120 -2.81 -11.76 -7.15
CA LEU A 120 -3.61 -12.71 -6.38
C LEU A 120 -2.74 -13.86 -5.85
N GLY A 121 -1.88 -14.44 -6.69
CA GLY A 121 -0.96 -15.52 -6.32
C GLY A 121 0.13 -15.10 -5.32
N ALA A 122 0.49 -13.81 -5.29
CA ALA A 122 1.38 -13.23 -4.27
C ALA A 122 0.67 -13.02 -2.91
N GLY A 123 -0.62 -13.35 -2.82
CA GLY A 123 -1.42 -13.29 -1.60
C GLY A 123 -1.80 -11.87 -1.20
N ALA A 124 -2.27 -11.09 -2.17
CA ALA A 124 -2.79 -9.75 -1.97
C ALA A 124 -1.80 -8.75 -1.33
N PRO A 125 -0.61 -8.47 -1.91
CA PRO A 125 0.25 -7.40 -1.41
C PRO A 125 -0.37 -6.01 -1.60
N VAL A 126 0.01 -5.06 -0.74
CA VAL A 126 -0.21 -3.63 -0.98
C VAL A 126 0.83 -3.16 -2.00
N VAL A 127 0.40 -2.42 -3.03
CA VAL A 127 1.30 -1.84 -4.04
C VAL A 127 1.17 -0.32 -4.03
N CYS A 128 2.30 0.37 -3.90
CA CYS A 128 2.36 1.82 -3.96
C CYS A 128 3.48 2.28 -4.89
N LEU A 129 3.36 3.49 -5.43
CA LEU A 129 4.45 4.12 -6.18
C LEU A 129 5.26 5.06 -5.27
N SER A 130 6.57 5.04 -5.45
CA SER A 130 7.50 6.02 -4.90
C SER A 130 8.12 6.83 -6.04
N ALA A 131 8.98 7.81 -5.75
CA ALA A 131 9.60 8.63 -6.80
C ALA A 131 10.46 7.84 -7.80
N ARG A 132 10.96 6.64 -7.45
CA ARG A 132 11.92 5.87 -8.27
C ARG A 132 11.68 4.36 -8.27
N ALA A 133 10.58 3.90 -7.69
CA ALA A 133 10.30 2.48 -7.57
C ALA A 133 8.81 2.21 -7.34
N ILE A 134 8.39 1.01 -7.70
CA ILE A 134 7.17 0.40 -7.21
C ILE A 134 7.49 -0.36 -5.94
N LEU A 135 6.66 -0.17 -4.91
CA LEU A 135 6.78 -0.85 -3.62
C LEU A 135 5.65 -1.86 -3.49
N CYS A 136 6.00 -3.14 -3.43
CA CYS A 136 5.08 -4.21 -3.02
C CYS A 136 5.34 -4.51 -1.54
N LYS A 137 4.30 -4.47 -0.71
CA LYS A 137 4.40 -4.57 0.75
C LYS A 137 3.45 -5.63 1.29
N LYS A 138 3.90 -6.40 2.27
CA LYS A 138 3.04 -7.30 3.06
C LYS A 138 3.29 -7.12 4.55
N PRO A 139 2.24 -7.14 5.38
CA PRO A 139 2.38 -7.26 6.82
C PRO A 139 3.10 -8.58 7.18
N GLY A 140 3.97 -8.52 8.16
CA GLY A 140 4.80 -9.64 8.62
C GLY A 140 6.09 -9.82 7.83
N TRP A 141 7.06 -10.49 8.44
CA TRP A 141 8.25 -10.98 7.75
C TRP A 141 7.93 -12.30 7.04
N ILE A 142 8.16 -12.33 5.73
CA ILE A 142 7.98 -13.53 4.92
C ILE A 142 9.23 -14.40 5.08
N HIS A 143 9.08 -15.54 5.75
CA HIS A 143 10.15 -16.52 5.93
C HIS A 143 10.16 -17.62 4.86
N ASP A 144 9.02 -17.81 4.17
CA ASP A 144 8.90 -18.77 3.08
C ASP A 144 9.53 -18.22 1.80
N THR A 145 10.51 -18.96 1.28
CA THR A 145 11.28 -18.62 0.09
C THR A 145 10.40 -18.56 -1.16
N ALA A 146 9.40 -19.44 -1.27
CA ALA A 146 8.50 -19.44 -2.41
C ALA A 146 7.58 -18.20 -2.43
N SER A 147 7.04 -17.82 -1.28
CA SER A 147 6.21 -16.63 -1.12
C SER A 147 6.98 -15.34 -1.36
N LEU A 148 8.21 -15.24 -0.84
CA LEU A 148 9.06 -14.08 -1.09
C LEU A 148 9.45 -13.98 -2.58
N GLY A 149 9.79 -15.12 -3.20
CA GLY A 149 10.06 -15.18 -4.64
C GLY A 149 8.87 -14.71 -5.49
N ARG A 150 7.64 -15.11 -5.16
CA ARG A 150 6.42 -14.60 -5.83
C ARG A 150 6.26 -13.09 -5.68
N LEU A 151 6.54 -12.54 -4.49
CA LEU A 151 6.47 -11.10 -4.25
C LEU A 151 7.54 -10.32 -5.04
N VAL A 152 8.75 -10.87 -5.16
CA VAL A 152 9.83 -10.31 -5.99
C VAL A 152 9.47 -10.32 -7.48
N LEU A 153 8.94 -11.46 -7.97
CA LEU A 153 8.53 -11.60 -9.35
C LEU A 153 7.42 -10.61 -9.74
N VAL A 154 6.38 -10.47 -8.91
CA VAL A 154 5.28 -9.54 -9.20
C VAL A 154 5.74 -8.08 -9.16
N ALA A 155 6.63 -7.71 -8.22
CA ALA A 155 7.18 -6.36 -8.16
C ALA A 155 8.02 -6.02 -9.40
N ALA A 156 8.85 -6.97 -9.86
CA ALA A 156 9.63 -6.81 -11.09
C ALA A 156 8.73 -6.73 -12.33
N ALA A 157 7.71 -7.59 -12.42
CA ALA A 157 6.77 -7.60 -13.54
C ALA A 157 5.97 -6.28 -13.62
N LEU A 158 5.53 -5.74 -12.48
CA LEU A 158 4.88 -4.43 -12.40
C LEU A 158 5.82 -3.34 -12.95
N ALA A 159 7.08 -3.30 -12.48
CA ALA A 159 8.07 -2.31 -12.93
C ALA A 159 8.40 -2.40 -14.42
N ALA A 160 8.54 -3.61 -14.95
CA ALA A 160 8.84 -3.86 -16.36
C ALA A 160 7.66 -3.52 -17.28
N ASN A 161 6.43 -3.76 -16.83
CA ASN A 161 5.23 -3.54 -17.66
C ASN A 161 4.74 -2.09 -17.68
N LEU A 162 5.12 -1.25 -16.72
CA LEU A 162 4.64 0.14 -16.66
C LEU A 162 4.93 0.96 -17.93
N PRO A 163 6.17 0.97 -18.49
CA PRO A 163 6.43 1.71 -19.73
C PRO A 163 5.60 1.20 -20.92
N LEU A 164 5.40 -0.12 -21.00
CA LEU A 164 4.59 -0.74 -22.06
C LEU A 164 3.12 -0.36 -21.93
N ALA A 165 2.57 -0.35 -20.72
CA ALA A 165 1.20 0.07 -20.46
C ALA A 165 0.98 1.54 -20.86
N THR A 166 1.91 2.43 -20.49
CA THR A 166 1.87 3.85 -20.90
C THR A 166 1.92 3.99 -22.43
N GLN A 167 2.78 3.23 -23.10
CA GLN A 167 2.88 3.24 -24.56
C GLN A 167 1.57 2.78 -25.22
N ARG A 168 0.99 1.67 -24.76
CA ARG A 168 -0.27 1.13 -25.27
C ARG A 168 -1.43 2.10 -25.02
N ALA A 169 -1.47 2.78 -23.88
CA ALA A 169 -2.47 3.79 -23.58
C ALA A 169 -2.38 4.97 -24.54
N ASN A 170 -1.16 5.48 -24.78
CA ASN A 170 -0.93 6.53 -25.76
C ASN A 170 -1.36 6.13 -27.18
N GLN A 171 -1.11 4.87 -27.57
CA GLN A 171 -1.53 4.35 -28.88
C GLN A 171 -3.05 4.20 -28.98
N ALA A 172 -3.71 3.71 -27.93
CA ALA A 172 -5.17 3.56 -27.90
C ALA A 172 -5.88 4.91 -28.03
N SER A 173 -5.34 5.97 -27.40
CA SER A 173 -5.88 7.33 -27.50
C SER A 173 -5.67 7.95 -28.88
N ALA A 174 -4.63 7.57 -29.63
CA ALA A 174 -4.34 8.13 -30.95
C ALA A 174 -5.36 7.69 -32.04
N GLY A 175 -6.17 6.65 -31.78
CA GLY A 175 -7.16 6.12 -32.71
C GLY A 175 -6.56 5.40 -33.94
N PRO A 176 -7.38 4.74 -34.77
CA PRO A 176 -6.94 4.10 -36.00
C PRO A 176 -6.70 5.16 -37.11
N GLY A 177 -5.64 5.96 -36.95
CA GLY A 177 -5.21 6.94 -37.94
C GLY A 177 -4.55 6.26 -39.16
N TYR A 178 -5.06 6.57 -40.35
CA TYR A 178 -4.50 6.13 -41.62
C TYR A 178 -3.11 6.80 -41.82
N ARG A 179 -2.03 6.00 -41.73
CA ARG A 179 -0.60 6.36 -41.81
C ARG A 179 0.02 7.01 -40.57
N GLY A 180 0.67 6.16 -39.76
CA GLY A 180 2.01 6.39 -39.20
C GLY A 180 2.23 7.72 -38.46
N GLY A 181 1.85 7.76 -37.19
CA GLY A 181 2.30 8.78 -36.24
C GLY A 181 1.33 9.96 -36.13
N GLN A 182 0.13 9.72 -35.63
CA GLN A 182 -0.76 10.80 -35.23
C GLN A 182 -0.43 11.23 -33.80
N ALA A 183 -0.28 12.54 -33.60
CA ALA A 183 -0.10 13.13 -32.28
C ALA A 183 -1.28 12.74 -31.35
N PRO A 184 -1.07 12.65 -30.03
CA PRO A 184 -2.16 12.41 -29.07
C PRO A 184 -3.34 13.34 -29.34
N PRO A 185 -4.59 12.88 -29.16
CA PRO A 185 -5.74 13.75 -29.37
C PRO A 185 -5.59 15.00 -28.50
N PRO A 186 -5.96 16.19 -29.02
CA PRO A 186 -5.87 17.42 -28.26
C PRO A 186 -6.67 17.28 -26.96
N GLY A 187 -6.01 17.56 -25.83
CA GLY A 187 -6.62 17.49 -24.50
C GLY A 187 -6.38 16.18 -23.72
N LEU A 188 -5.72 15.16 -24.28
CA LEU A 188 -5.40 13.93 -23.54
C LEU A 188 -4.59 14.22 -22.28
N ASP A 189 -3.53 15.00 -22.40
CA ASP A 189 -2.67 15.36 -21.28
C ASP A 189 -3.44 16.15 -20.21
N GLN A 190 -4.38 17.00 -20.63
CA GLN A 190 -5.25 17.74 -19.72
C GLN A 190 -6.24 16.81 -19.00
N ALA A 191 -6.83 15.85 -19.70
CA ALA A 191 -7.73 14.85 -19.11
C ALA A 191 -6.99 13.99 -18.08
N ARG A 192 -5.77 13.53 -18.41
CA ARG A 192 -4.92 12.76 -17.49
C ARG A 192 -4.46 13.58 -16.29
N ALA A 193 -4.09 14.84 -16.50
CA ALA A 193 -3.76 15.75 -15.41
C ALA A 193 -4.96 16.01 -14.48
N SER A 194 -6.17 16.15 -15.04
CA SER A 194 -7.41 16.25 -14.27
C SER A 194 -7.66 14.98 -13.45
N ASP A 195 -7.50 13.80 -14.07
CA ASP A 195 -7.70 12.51 -13.40
C ASP A 195 -6.75 12.33 -12.20
N MET A 196 -5.48 12.70 -12.37
CA MET A 196 -4.50 12.70 -11.28
C MET A 196 -4.83 13.73 -10.19
N ALA A 197 -5.27 14.94 -10.56
CA ALA A 197 -5.66 15.98 -9.61
C ALA A 197 -6.88 15.56 -8.78
N ASP A 198 -7.88 14.95 -9.40
CA ASP A 198 -9.09 14.45 -8.75
C ASP A 198 -8.76 13.33 -7.75
N LEU A 199 -7.86 12.41 -8.13
CA LEU A 199 -7.41 11.36 -7.22
C LEU A 199 -6.62 11.95 -6.04
N SER A 200 -5.73 12.90 -6.28
CA SER A 200 -4.98 13.60 -5.21
C SER A 200 -5.93 14.29 -4.23
N ALA A 201 -6.91 15.05 -4.73
CA ALA A 201 -7.90 15.73 -3.89
C ALA A 201 -8.77 14.76 -3.07
N THR A 202 -8.96 13.53 -3.56
CA THR A 202 -9.66 12.47 -2.83
C THR A 202 -8.80 11.90 -1.71
N LYS A 203 -7.51 11.66 -1.98
CA LYS A 203 -6.53 11.22 -0.96
C LYS A 203 -6.35 12.25 0.14
N ASP A 204 -6.23 13.53 -0.20
CA ASP A 204 -6.11 14.61 0.80
C ASP A 204 -7.33 14.67 1.74
N ARG A 205 -8.54 14.47 1.19
CA ARG A 205 -9.77 14.41 1.98
C ARG A 205 -9.79 13.19 2.90
N ARG A 206 -9.35 12.03 2.41
CA ARG A 206 -9.25 10.78 3.18
C ARG A 206 -8.25 10.93 4.33
N ASP A 207 -7.08 11.51 4.07
CA ASP A 207 -6.03 11.70 5.06
C ASP A 207 -6.45 12.70 6.14
N ALA A 208 -7.13 13.79 5.75
CA ALA A 208 -7.73 14.73 6.69
C ALA A 208 -8.79 14.08 7.58
N ASP A 209 -9.61 13.18 7.03
CA ASP A 209 -10.60 12.43 7.79
C ASP A 209 -10.01 11.35 8.70
N ALA A 210 -8.90 10.72 8.28
CA ALA A 210 -8.12 9.81 9.11
C ALA A 210 -7.49 10.56 10.31
N ALA A 211 -6.88 11.72 10.07
CA ALA A 211 -6.31 12.56 11.11
C ALA A 211 -7.36 12.96 12.17
N LYS A 212 -8.57 13.36 11.75
CA LYS A 212 -9.68 13.67 12.66
C LYS A 212 -10.10 12.46 13.52
N ARG A 213 -10.07 11.24 12.96
CA ARG A 213 -10.41 10.01 13.71
C ARG A 213 -9.38 9.72 14.80
N VAL A 214 -8.08 9.85 14.50
CA VAL A 214 -7.00 9.66 15.48
C VAL A 214 -7.17 10.63 16.66
N VAL A 215 -7.46 11.91 16.38
CA VAL A 215 -7.71 12.91 17.44
C VAL A 215 -8.92 12.52 18.30
N LYS A 216 -10.03 12.11 17.70
CA LYS A 216 -11.25 11.70 18.44
C LYS A 216 -10.99 10.50 19.35
N ILE A 217 -10.27 9.49 18.87
CA ILE A 217 -9.90 8.31 19.67
C ILE A 217 -8.99 8.73 20.82
N GLY A 218 -7.99 9.58 20.56
CA GLY A 218 -7.11 10.11 21.61
C GLY A 218 -7.88 10.84 22.72
N VAL A 219 -8.83 11.71 22.35
CA VAL A 219 -9.71 12.40 23.31
C VAL A 219 -10.55 11.41 24.11
N ALA A 220 -11.15 10.41 23.45
CA ALA A 220 -11.97 9.40 24.13
C ALA A 220 -11.16 8.58 25.15
N VAL A 221 -9.94 8.18 24.80
CA VAL A 221 -9.03 7.47 25.72
C VAL A 221 -8.67 8.34 26.92
N VAL A 222 -8.33 9.61 26.72
CA VAL A 222 -8.01 10.54 27.81
C VAL A 222 -9.21 10.75 28.74
N VAL A 223 -10.41 10.95 28.18
CA VAL A 223 -11.65 11.10 28.97
C VAL A 223 -11.94 9.82 29.77
N SER A 224 -11.81 8.65 29.16
CA SER A 224 -11.99 7.37 29.85
C SER A 224 -11.00 7.19 31.00
N LEU A 225 -9.75 7.59 30.82
CA LEU A 225 -8.72 7.55 31.87
C LEU A 225 -9.08 8.47 33.04
N ILE A 226 -9.51 9.70 32.75
CA ILE A 226 -9.94 10.68 33.77
C ILE A 226 -11.12 10.13 34.59
N ILE A 227 -12.14 9.57 33.93
CA ILE A 227 -13.29 8.96 34.61
C ILE A 227 -12.84 7.81 35.50
N THR A 228 -11.92 6.97 35.02
CA THR A 228 -11.40 5.82 35.79
C THR A 228 -10.63 6.28 37.03
N VAL A 229 -9.76 7.28 36.90
CA VAL A 229 -8.99 7.85 38.01
C VAL A 229 -9.91 8.52 39.02
N LEU A 230 -10.87 9.34 38.58
CA LEU A 230 -11.85 9.97 39.47
C LEU A 230 -12.71 8.95 40.21
N GLY A 231 -13.15 7.90 39.51
CA GLY A 231 -13.88 6.79 40.14
C GLY A 231 -13.04 6.10 41.23
N TRP A 232 -11.76 5.86 40.97
CA TRP A 232 -10.86 5.26 41.96
C TRP A 232 -10.61 6.17 43.17
N ILE A 233 -10.47 7.48 42.96
CA ILE A 233 -10.34 8.47 44.05
C ILE A 233 -11.61 8.50 44.91
N LEU A 234 -12.79 8.48 44.29
CA LEU A 234 -14.07 8.46 45.04
C LEU A 234 -14.24 7.19 45.87
N VAL A 235 -13.87 6.03 45.32
CA VAL A 235 -13.94 4.74 46.03
C VAL A 235 -12.93 4.71 47.19
N SER A 236 -11.68 5.09 46.95
CA SER A 236 -10.63 5.08 47.98
C SER A 236 -10.86 6.11 49.09
N GLY A 237 -11.34 7.31 48.73
CA GLY A 237 -11.73 8.34 49.69
C GLY A 237 -12.92 7.94 50.55
N GLY A 238 -13.93 7.28 49.97
CA GLY A 238 -15.06 6.73 50.72
C GLY A 238 -14.66 5.65 51.72
N ILE A 239 -13.73 4.77 51.34
CA ILE A 239 -13.19 3.73 52.23
C ILE A 239 -12.44 4.36 53.41
N ALA A 240 -11.60 5.38 53.17
CA ALA A 240 -10.86 6.06 54.23
C ALA A 240 -11.80 6.76 55.24
N ALA A 241 -12.87 7.40 54.75
CA ALA A 241 -13.88 8.04 55.60
C ALA A 241 -14.67 7.03 56.43
N PHE A 242 -15.01 5.87 55.85
CA PHE A 242 -15.71 4.79 56.55
C PHE A 242 -14.88 4.20 57.70
N PHE A 243 -13.59 3.94 57.49
CA PHE A 243 -12.71 3.42 58.54
C PHE A 243 -12.48 4.42 59.69
N HIS A 244 -12.41 5.73 59.39
CA HIS A 244 -12.30 6.76 60.43
C HIS A 244 -13.57 6.86 61.30
N PHE A 245 -14.74 6.59 60.73
CA PHE A 245 -15.99 6.58 61.49
C PHE A 245 -16.08 5.37 62.44
N THR A 246 -15.66 4.18 62.01
CA THR A 246 -15.74 2.96 62.83
C THR A 246 -14.71 2.86 63.96
N ALA A 247 -13.64 3.68 63.94
CA ALA A 247 -12.60 3.66 64.97
C ALA A 247 -12.85 4.64 66.13
N GLY A 248 -13.96 5.40 66.10
CA GLY A 248 -14.33 6.40 67.10
C GLY A 248 -15.39 5.96 68.11
N GLU A 249 -15.89 4.72 68.03
CA GLU A 249 -16.75 4.07 69.05
C GLU A 249 -15.92 3.10 69.90
#